data_AF-A0A8B5NBT7-F1
#
_entry.id   AF-A0A8B5NBT7-F1
#
_cell.length_a   1.000
_cell.length_b   1.000
_cell.length_c   1.000
_cell.angle_alpha   90.00
_cell.angle_beta   90.00
_cell.angle_gamma   90.00
#
_symmetry.space_group_name_H-M   'P 1'
#
loop_
_entity.id
_entity.type
_entity.pdbx_description
1 polymer ?
#
loop_
_entity_poly.entity_id
_entity_poly.type
_entity_poly.pdbx_seq_one_letter_code
_entity_poly.pdbx_strand_id
1 'polypeptide(L)'
;MSNSTKSIYKDQLPNPDKVNFEKIFNYFAGAASVIAFLMLWKDLFANDTKIFIFIAYLIFQNISIIIYLIYKSMGKEKRFAQSIYYLHYINHSIRDSISDFLKTKQKQKKESLVDILDAVAECFSLLCSTKCRVTIKQLNDKMELEMVARNSTSLQTKENKFTSSHIHKLSDNTDFYNLWYSIDGCSRYYLCNNLKNEFKQLRYKNSSFSLKGGEPKIKDILGFFTYIENWNLSYRSTLVIPIRYIADYDPPENHVEISPNWDYFGFLCIDANKKNVFDTRYAPEVGAAVADVLFTYFRTISSIETQENQNESH
;
A
#
# COMPACT_ATOMS: atom_id res chain seq x y z
N MET A 1 1.97 21.29 -17.59
CA MET A 1 0.87 20.80 -18.49
C MET A 1 -0.44 21.47 -18.07
N SER A 2 -1.43 21.68 -18.95
CA SER A 2 -2.76 22.12 -18.48
C SER A 2 -3.38 21.00 -17.63
N ASN A 3 -4.16 21.36 -16.59
CA ASN A 3 -4.87 20.38 -15.75
C ASN A 3 -5.69 19.36 -16.57
N SER A 4 -6.03 19.67 -17.82
CA SER A 4 -6.75 18.76 -18.71
C SER A 4 -5.94 17.55 -19.20
N THR A 5 -4.61 17.62 -19.33
CA THR A 5 -3.84 16.44 -19.80
C THR A 5 -3.65 15.42 -18.69
N LYS A 6 -3.42 15.88 -17.45
CA LYS A 6 -3.34 15.00 -16.27
C LYS A 6 -4.67 14.27 -16.01
N SER A 7 -5.81 14.91 -16.24
CA SER A 7 -7.12 14.28 -16.08
C SER A 7 -7.36 13.19 -17.12
N ILE A 8 -7.01 13.44 -18.40
CA ILE A 8 -7.21 12.46 -19.48
C ILE A 8 -6.47 11.14 -19.20
N TYR A 9 -5.22 11.20 -18.74
CA TYR A 9 -4.47 9.99 -18.43
C TYR A 9 -5.02 9.27 -17.19
N LYS A 10 -5.43 10.04 -16.17
CA LYS A 10 -6.06 9.47 -14.97
C LYS A 10 -7.33 8.68 -15.31
N ASP A 11 -8.12 9.18 -16.26
CA ASP A 11 -9.36 8.52 -16.70
C ASP A 11 -9.11 7.20 -17.45
N GLN A 12 -7.90 6.98 -17.97
CA GLN A 12 -7.48 5.73 -18.62
C GLN A 12 -7.01 4.67 -17.62
N LEU A 13 -6.88 5.01 -16.33
CA LEU A 13 -6.39 4.08 -15.33
C LEU A 13 -7.41 2.96 -15.07
N PRO A 14 -6.94 1.72 -14.86
CA PRO A 14 -7.83 0.61 -14.58
C PRO A 14 -8.55 0.87 -13.25
N ASN A 15 -9.86 1.00 -13.30
CA ASN A 15 -10.67 1.03 -12.10
C ASN A 15 -10.62 -0.34 -11.41
N PRO A 16 -10.56 -0.39 -10.07
CA PRO A 16 -10.66 -1.66 -9.36
C PRO A 16 -11.96 -2.34 -9.77
N ASP A 17 -11.83 -3.54 -10.35
CA ASP A 17 -12.95 -4.38 -10.74
C ASP A 17 -13.84 -4.58 -9.51
N LYS A 18 -14.92 -3.79 -9.41
CA LYS A 18 -15.99 -4.10 -8.48
C LYS A 18 -16.53 -5.44 -8.95
N VAL A 19 -16.64 -6.40 -8.04
CA VAL A 19 -17.30 -7.66 -8.33
C VAL A 19 -18.71 -7.31 -8.82
N ASN A 20 -18.90 -7.35 -10.14
CA ASN A 20 -20.12 -6.86 -10.74
C ASN A 20 -21.19 -7.92 -10.47
N PHE A 21 -22.30 -7.50 -9.87
CA PHE A 21 -23.44 -8.37 -9.58
C PHE A 21 -23.86 -9.16 -10.83
N GLU A 22 -23.76 -8.54 -12.01
CA GLU A 22 -24.04 -9.19 -13.30
C GLU A 22 -23.18 -10.43 -13.55
N LYS A 23 -21.88 -10.41 -13.19
CA LYS A 23 -21.00 -11.58 -13.37
C LYS A 23 -21.43 -12.71 -12.44
N ILE A 24 -21.68 -12.39 -11.17
CA ILE A 24 -22.19 -13.36 -10.19
C ILE A 24 -23.54 -13.92 -10.65
N PHE A 25 -24.45 -13.05 -11.05
CA PHE A 25 -25.79 -13.40 -11.52
C PHE A 25 -25.73 -14.29 -12.76
N ASN A 26 -24.88 -13.97 -13.75
CA ASN A 26 -24.71 -14.79 -14.95
C ASN A 26 -24.19 -16.20 -14.62
N TYR A 27 -23.31 -16.35 -13.62
CA TYR A 27 -22.89 -17.67 -13.15
C TYR A 27 -24.04 -18.44 -12.48
N PHE A 28 -24.85 -17.77 -11.65
CA PHE A 28 -26.02 -18.40 -11.02
C PHE A 28 -27.10 -18.75 -12.04
N ALA A 29 -27.37 -17.88 -13.00
CA ALA A 29 -28.34 -18.12 -14.07
C ALA A 29 -27.90 -19.29 -14.96
N GLY A 30 -26.60 -19.38 -15.29
CA GLY A 30 -26.03 -20.52 -16.01
C GLY A 30 -26.12 -21.83 -15.23
N ALA A 31 -25.86 -21.81 -13.91
CA ALA A 31 -26.05 -23.00 -13.08
C ALA A 31 -27.54 -23.40 -12.97
N ALA A 32 -28.43 -22.42 -12.81
CA ALA A 32 -29.86 -22.64 -12.70
C ALA A 32 -30.46 -23.19 -14.00
N SER A 33 -30.00 -22.74 -15.17
CA SER A 33 -30.48 -23.25 -16.47
C SER A 33 -30.07 -24.71 -16.69
N VAL A 34 -28.87 -25.10 -16.28
CA VAL A 34 -28.42 -26.51 -16.30
C VAL A 34 -29.29 -27.35 -15.38
N ILE A 35 -29.56 -26.89 -14.16
CA ILE A 35 -30.44 -27.60 -13.22
C ILE A 35 -31.86 -27.72 -13.77
N ALA A 36 -32.42 -26.63 -14.32
CA ALA A 36 -33.77 -26.62 -14.88
C ALA A 36 -33.90 -27.56 -16.09
N PHE A 37 -32.90 -27.57 -16.99
CA PHE A 37 -32.84 -28.50 -18.12
C PHE A 37 -32.83 -29.97 -17.64
N LEU A 38 -32.05 -30.26 -16.60
CA LEU A 38 -31.98 -31.61 -16.01
C LEU A 38 -33.28 -32.02 -15.30
N MET A 39 -33.97 -31.07 -14.64
CA MET A 39 -35.27 -31.34 -14.01
C MET A 39 -36.38 -31.60 -15.03
N LEU A 40 -36.37 -30.90 -16.18
CA LEU A 40 -37.29 -31.13 -17.30
C LEU A 40 -37.14 -32.52 -17.93
N TRP A 41 -35.96 -33.14 -17.79
CA TRP A 41 -35.68 -34.49 -18.28
C TRP A 41 -35.86 -35.60 -17.23
N LYS A 42 -36.25 -35.25 -16.00
CA LYS A 42 -36.46 -36.22 -14.91
C LYS A 42 -37.47 -37.31 -15.27
N ASP A 43 -38.53 -36.96 -15.99
CA ASP A 43 -39.59 -37.91 -16.40
C ASP A 43 -39.14 -38.85 -17.52
N LEU A 44 -38.14 -38.47 -18.32
CA LEU A 44 -37.55 -39.30 -19.38
C LEU A 44 -36.58 -40.36 -18.83
N PHE A 45 -36.02 -40.15 -17.62
CA PHE A 45 -34.96 -40.98 -17.04
C PHE A 45 -35.30 -41.58 -15.67
N ALA A 46 -36.58 -41.57 -15.29
CA ALA A 46 -37.07 -41.86 -13.94
C ALA A 46 -36.67 -43.22 -13.34
N ASN A 47 -36.14 -44.17 -14.14
CA ASN A 47 -35.87 -45.54 -13.71
C ASN A 47 -34.40 -46.00 -13.73
N ASP A 48 -33.43 -45.16 -14.10
CA ASP A 48 -32.01 -45.58 -14.11
C ASP A 48 -31.15 -44.79 -13.12
N THR A 49 -30.80 -45.46 -12.01
CA THR A 49 -29.92 -44.91 -10.96
C THR A 49 -28.56 -44.46 -11.52
N LYS A 50 -28.04 -45.11 -12.57
CA LYS A 50 -26.76 -44.73 -13.19
C LYS A 50 -26.84 -43.36 -13.85
N ILE A 51 -27.96 -43.05 -14.49
CA ILE A 51 -28.18 -41.75 -15.13
C ILE A 51 -28.24 -40.65 -14.06
N PHE A 52 -28.93 -40.90 -12.94
CA PHE A 52 -28.96 -39.96 -11.82
C PHE A 52 -27.57 -39.68 -11.24
N ILE A 53 -26.75 -40.72 -11.02
CA ILE A 53 -25.37 -40.55 -10.52
C ILE A 53 -24.52 -39.76 -11.52
N PHE A 54 -24.63 -40.05 -12.81
CA PHE A 54 -23.91 -39.32 -13.86
C PHE A 54 -24.30 -37.83 -13.90
N ILE A 55 -25.60 -37.53 -13.80
CA ILE A 55 -26.10 -36.15 -13.73
C ILE A 55 -25.56 -35.43 -12.49
N ALA A 56 -25.60 -36.07 -11.32
CA ALA A 56 -25.07 -35.49 -10.08
C ALA A 56 -23.56 -35.20 -10.20
N TYR A 57 -22.80 -36.10 -10.81
CA TYR A 57 -21.38 -35.91 -11.12
C TYR A 57 -21.15 -34.68 -12.02
N LEU A 58 -21.92 -34.53 -13.10
CA LEU A 58 -21.80 -33.37 -13.99
C LEU A 58 -22.13 -32.05 -13.28
N ILE A 59 -23.15 -32.02 -12.42
CA ILE A 59 -23.49 -30.83 -11.62
C ILE A 59 -22.32 -30.49 -10.69
N PHE A 60 -21.79 -31.47 -9.97
CA PHE A 60 -20.65 -31.27 -9.07
C PHE A 60 -19.41 -30.76 -9.81
N GLN A 61 -19.11 -31.31 -10.98
CA GLN A 61 -18.00 -30.87 -11.81
C GLN A 61 -18.18 -29.41 -12.28
N ASN A 62 -19.38 -29.03 -12.70
CA ASN A 62 -19.68 -27.64 -13.08
C ASN A 62 -19.54 -26.67 -11.91
N ILE A 63 -20.09 -27.02 -10.73
CA ILE A 63 -19.94 -26.21 -9.51
C ILE A 63 -18.45 -26.06 -9.16
N SER A 64 -17.67 -27.15 -9.23
CA SER A 64 -16.23 -27.14 -8.96
C SER A 64 -15.47 -26.25 -9.94
N ILE A 65 -15.79 -26.30 -11.23
CA ILE A 65 -15.20 -25.42 -12.26
C ILE A 65 -15.56 -23.95 -11.99
N ILE A 66 -16.82 -23.65 -11.65
CA ILE A 66 -17.24 -22.28 -11.32
C ILE A 66 -16.50 -21.77 -10.08
N ILE A 67 -16.42 -22.56 -9.01
CA ILE A 67 -15.66 -22.20 -7.81
C ILE A 67 -14.18 -21.97 -8.15
N TYR A 68 -13.58 -22.84 -8.96
CA TYR A 68 -12.20 -22.69 -9.42
C TYR A 68 -12.00 -21.40 -10.24
N LEU A 69 -12.91 -21.09 -11.18
CA LEU A 69 -12.85 -19.87 -11.97
C LEU A 69 -13.03 -18.61 -11.10
N ILE A 70 -13.95 -18.64 -10.13
CA ILE A 70 -14.11 -17.56 -9.16
C ILE A 70 -12.82 -17.38 -8.37
N TYR A 71 -12.29 -18.45 -7.79
CA TYR A 71 -11.04 -18.43 -7.04
C TYR A 71 -9.86 -17.87 -7.88
N LYS A 72 -9.70 -18.36 -9.12
CA LYS A 72 -8.66 -17.90 -10.04
C LYS A 72 -8.85 -16.44 -10.45
N SER A 73 -10.10 -16.01 -10.68
CA SER A 73 -10.42 -14.62 -11.04
C SER A 73 -10.18 -13.63 -9.89
N MET A 74 -10.27 -14.10 -8.64
CA MET A 74 -9.93 -13.33 -7.44
C MET A 74 -8.41 -13.25 -7.20
N GLY A 75 -7.62 -13.97 -8.00
CA GLY A 75 -6.16 -13.97 -7.96
C GLY A 75 -5.57 -12.55 -8.03
N LYS A 76 -4.45 -12.36 -7.34
CA LYS A 76 -3.76 -11.06 -7.28
C LYS A 76 -3.04 -10.72 -8.60
N GLU A 77 -2.75 -11.71 -9.44
CA GLU A 77 -1.95 -11.57 -10.67
C GLU A 77 -2.52 -10.51 -11.64
N LYS A 78 -3.84 -10.54 -11.89
CA LYS A 78 -4.49 -9.54 -12.75
C LYS A 78 -4.31 -8.12 -12.21
N ARG A 79 -4.41 -7.95 -10.89
CA ARG A 79 -4.23 -6.65 -10.23
C ARG A 79 -2.79 -6.17 -10.32
N PHE A 80 -1.81 -7.08 -10.23
CA PHE A 80 -0.41 -6.74 -10.46
C PHE A 80 -0.17 -6.25 -11.89
N ALA A 81 -0.70 -6.94 -12.90
CA ALA A 81 -0.62 -6.45 -14.28
C ALA A 81 -1.24 -5.06 -14.43
N GLN A 82 -2.39 -4.80 -13.79
CA GLN A 82 -3.04 -3.49 -13.82
C GLN A 82 -2.24 -2.40 -13.06
N SER A 83 -1.45 -2.75 -12.05
CA SER A 83 -0.62 -1.78 -11.32
C SER A 83 0.48 -1.15 -12.18
N ILE A 84 0.86 -1.78 -13.29
CA ILE A 84 1.85 -1.24 -14.23
C ILE A 84 1.35 0.09 -14.84
N TYR A 85 0.05 0.20 -15.15
CA TYR A 85 -0.54 1.45 -15.64
C TYR A 85 -0.41 2.57 -14.61
N TYR A 86 -0.63 2.24 -13.33
CA TYR A 86 -0.44 3.20 -12.24
C TYR A 86 1.03 3.57 -12.03
N LEU A 87 1.96 2.61 -12.07
CA LEU A 87 3.40 2.90 -11.98
C LEU A 87 3.84 3.84 -13.09
N HIS A 88 3.41 3.58 -14.31
CA HIS A 88 3.70 4.44 -15.44
C HIS A 88 3.10 5.85 -15.25
N TYR A 89 1.87 5.95 -14.77
CA TYR A 89 1.26 7.24 -14.42
C TYR A 89 2.02 7.98 -13.32
N ILE A 90 2.42 7.29 -12.25
CA ILE A 90 3.23 7.87 -11.15
C ILE A 90 4.54 8.44 -11.71
N ASN A 91 5.23 7.71 -12.59
CA ASN A 91 6.45 8.17 -13.23
C ASN A 91 6.21 9.44 -14.06
N HIS A 92 5.10 9.50 -14.81
CA HIS A 92 4.68 10.69 -15.53
C HIS A 92 4.40 11.86 -14.58
N SER A 93 3.63 11.64 -13.51
CA SER A 93 3.33 12.66 -12.51
C SER A 93 4.60 13.25 -11.90
N ILE A 94 5.56 12.39 -11.51
CA ILE A 94 6.84 12.82 -10.95
C ILE A 94 7.63 13.64 -11.97
N ARG A 95 7.84 13.10 -13.18
CA ARG A 95 8.62 13.76 -14.23
C ARG A 95 8.03 15.12 -14.62
N ASP A 96 6.71 15.17 -14.77
CA ASP A 96 6.02 16.39 -15.15
C ASP A 96 6.07 17.42 -14.01
N SER A 97 5.98 16.98 -12.74
CA SER A 97 6.19 17.86 -11.58
C SER A 97 7.63 18.42 -11.50
N ILE A 98 8.66 17.63 -11.87
CA ILE A 98 10.04 18.14 -11.98
C ILE A 98 10.12 19.21 -13.08
N SER A 99 9.58 18.92 -14.26
CA SER A 99 9.58 19.88 -15.39
C SER A 99 8.83 21.17 -15.04
N ASP A 100 7.67 21.07 -14.38
CA ASP A 100 6.88 22.24 -14.00
C ASP A 100 7.59 23.06 -12.91
N PHE A 101 8.28 22.39 -11.96
CA PHE A 101 9.12 23.08 -10.96
C PHE A 101 10.29 23.85 -11.61
N LEU A 102 10.98 23.23 -12.57
CA LEU A 102 12.06 23.87 -13.34
C LEU A 102 11.59 25.11 -14.11
N LYS A 103 10.36 25.11 -14.62
CA LYS A 103 9.81 26.22 -15.43
C LYS A 103 9.28 27.37 -14.58
N THR A 104 8.50 27.04 -13.55
CA THR A 104 7.73 28.03 -12.79
C THR A 104 8.48 28.56 -11.57
N LYS A 105 9.50 27.83 -11.08
CA LYS A 105 10.22 28.10 -9.82
C LYS A 105 9.28 28.32 -8.62
N GLN A 106 8.03 27.86 -8.72
CA GLN A 106 6.98 28.18 -7.75
C GLN A 106 6.66 27.00 -6.84
N LYS A 107 6.17 27.37 -5.65
CA LYS A 107 5.99 26.59 -4.41
C LYS A 107 4.89 25.51 -4.47
N GLN A 108 4.61 24.90 -5.63
CA GLN A 108 3.63 23.82 -5.79
C GLN A 108 4.16 22.43 -5.41
N LYS A 109 5.35 22.34 -4.79
CA LYS A 109 5.99 21.09 -4.33
C LYS A 109 5.02 20.21 -3.53
N LYS A 110 4.30 20.82 -2.58
CA LYS A 110 3.37 20.09 -1.70
C LYS A 110 2.17 19.53 -2.46
N GLU A 111 1.56 20.31 -3.34
CA GLU A 111 0.40 19.87 -4.14
C GLU A 111 0.79 18.74 -5.07
N SER A 112 1.91 18.90 -5.79
CA SER A 112 2.47 17.84 -6.65
C SER A 112 2.74 16.54 -5.89
N LEU A 113 3.34 16.63 -4.70
CA LEU A 113 3.58 15.46 -3.86
C LEU A 113 2.27 14.80 -3.41
N VAL A 114 1.24 15.58 -3.05
CA VAL A 114 -0.07 15.02 -2.67
C VAL A 114 -0.69 14.25 -3.84
N ASP A 115 -0.65 14.81 -5.05
CA ASP A 115 -1.16 14.15 -6.26
C ASP A 115 -0.43 12.84 -6.56
N ILE A 116 0.90 12.85 -6.46
CA ILE A 116 1.73 11.64 -6.62
C ILE A 116 1.34 10.60 -5.56
N LEU A 117 1.19 11.00 -4.30
CA LEU A 117 0.84 10.09 -3.22
C LEU A 117 -0.59 9.55 -3.33
N ASP A 118 -1.52 10.31 -3.91
CA ASP A 118 -2.86 9.80 -4.23
C ASP A 118 -2.81 8.73 -5.33
N ALA A 119 -2.00 8.94 -6.38
CA ALA A 119 -1.77 7.92 -7.40
C ALA A 119 -1.15 6.64 -6.82
N VAL A 120 -0.17 6.78 -5.90
CA VAL A 120 0.42 5.63 -5.18
C VAL A 120 -0.63 4.96 -4.30
N ALA A 121 -1.45 5.72 -3.58
CA ALA A 121 -2.51 5.17 -2.74
C ALA A 121 -3.56 4.41 -3.55
N GLU A 122 -3.96 4.91 -4.71
CA GLU A 122 -4.86 4.25 -5.65
C GLU A 122 -4.23 2.97 -6.21
N CYS A 123 -2.95 3.02 -6.63
CA CYS A 123 -2.18 1.85 -7.08
C CYS A 123 -2.18 0.72 -6.06
N PHE A 124 -1.79 1.02 -4.82
CA PHE A 124 -1.78 0.02 -3.75
C PHE A 124 -3.17 -0.41 -3.34
N SER A 125 -4.17 0.48 -3.44
CA SER A 125 -5.56 0.10 -3.17
C SER A 125 -6.10 -0.90 -4.18
N LEU A 126 -5.74 -0.75 -5.46
CA LEU A 126 -6.03 -1.70 -6.52
C LEU A 126 -5.34 -3.04 -6.24
N LEU A 127 -4.02 -3.03 -6.01
CA LEU A 127 -3.23 -4.22 -5.71
C LEU A 127 -3.81 -5.02 -4.55
N CYS A 128 -4.17 -4.32 -3.48
CA CYS A 128 -4.57 -4.90 -2.22
C CYS A 128 -6.08 -5.17 -2.11
N SER A 129 -6.89 -4.71 -3.08
CA SER A 129 -8.36 -4.68 -2.99
C SER A 129 -8.89 -4.10 -1.67
N THR A 130 -8.19 -3.12 -1.12
CA THR A 130 -8.61 -2.40 0.08
C THR A 130 -8.02 -1.01 0.04
N LYS A 131 -8.70 -0.04 0.66
CA LYS A 131 -8.22 1.33 0.69
C LYS A 131 -6.89 1.43 1.43
N CYS A 132 -5.86 1.86 0.72
CA CYS A 132 -4.55 2.16 1.24
C CYS A 132 -4.39 3.66 1.52
N ARG A 133 -3.44 3.99 2.38
CA ARG A 133 -3.04 5.35 2.72
C ARG A 133 -1.56 5.46 2.55
N VAL A 134 -1.09 6.61 2.06
CA VAL A 134 0.32 6.78 1.74
C VAL A 134 0.82 8.08 2.35
N THR A 135 1.99 8.00 2.97
CA THR A 135 2.69 9.15 3.55
C THR A 135 4.18 9.10 3.25
N ILE A 136 4.80 10.26 3.12
CA ILE A 136 6.25 10.39 3.13
C ILE A 136 6.65 11.00 4.48
N LYS A 137 7.60 10.35 5.14
CA LYS A 137 8.25 10.87 6.34
C LYS A 137 9.73 11.07 6.07
N GLN A 138 10.28 12.19 6.49
CA GLN A 138 11.71 12.49 6.43
C GLN A 138 12.31 12.28 7.81
N LEU A 139 13.55 11.78 7.86
CA LEU A 139 14.34 11.72 9.09
C LEU A 139 15.20 12.99 9.14
N ASN A 140 15.12 13.77 10.22
CA ASN A 140 15.97 14.92 10.42
C ASN A 140 17.27 14.54 11.16
N ASP A 141 18.21 15.49 11.28
CA ASP A 141 19.52 15.29 11.92
C ASP A 141 19.43 14.89 13.40
N LYS A 142 18.28 15.12 14.04
CA LYS A 142 18.00 14.73 15.44
C LYS A 142 17.41 13.33 15.56
N MET A 143 17.34 12.58 14.45
CA MET A 143 16.71 11.27 14.39
C MET A 143 15.22 11.32 14.72
N GLU A 144 14.55 12.40 14.32
CA GLU A 144 13.10 12.60 14.46
C GLU A 144 12.43 12.53 13.09
N LEU A 145 11.26 11.90 13.06
CA LEU A 145 10.48 11.67 11.85
C LEU A 145 9.48 12.80 11.64
N GLU A 146 9.64 13.52 10.54
CA GLU A 146 8.77 14.61 10.14
C GLU A 146 7.89 14.19 8.96
N MET A 147 6.59 14.46 9.02
CA MET A 147 5.68 14.15 7.91
C MET A 147 5.78 15.23 6.83
N VAL A 148 6.41 14.88 5.70
CA VAL A 148 6.57 15.78 4.56
C VAL A 148 5.27 15.91 3.78
N ALA A 149 4.66 14.77 3.46
CA ALA A 149 3.45 14.73 2.64
C ALA A 149 2.58 13.52 2.98
N ARG A 150 1.28 13.64 2.68
CA ARG A 150 0.27 12.61 2.87
C ARG A 150 -0.78 12.75 1.78
N ASN A 151 -1.28 11.62 1.31
CA ASN A 151 -2.31 11.57 0.27
C ASN A 151 -3.62 12.29 0.73
N SER A 152 -4.36 12.90 -0.19
CA SER A 152 -5.47 13.83 0.11
C SER A 152 -6.57 13.20 0.95
N THR A 153 -6.90 11.95 0.66
CA THR A 153 -7.96 11.22 1.37
C THR A 153 -7.64 11.05 2.86
N SER A 154 -6.35 10.93 3.18
CA SER A 154 -5.89 10.83 4.55
C SER A 154 -5.71 12.19 5.22
N LEU A 155 -5.79 13.31 4.51
CA LEU A 155 -5.73 14.68 5.08
C LEU A 155 -7.09 15.15 5.63
N GLN A 156 -8.21 14.67 5.06
CA GLN A 156 -9.55 15.11 5.43
C GLN A 156 -10.06 14.56 6.79
N THR A 157 -9.39 13.57 7.37
CA THR A 157 -9.79 13.00 8.66
C THR A 157 -9.45 13.93 9.84
N LYS A 158 -10.40 14.13 10.76
CA LYS A 158 -10.26 14.97 11.97
C LYS A 158 -9.03 14.62 12.84
N GLU A 159 -8.53 13.38 12.75
CA GLU A 159 -7.31 12.90 13.43
C GLU A 159 -6.04 13.70 13.07
N ASN A 160 -6.02 14.49 11.99
CA ASN A 160 -4.81 15.15 11.50
C ASN A 160 -4.47 16.49 12.17
N LYS A 161 -5.37 17.05 12.97
CA LYS A 161 -5.06 18.31 13.69
C LYS A 161 -4.00 18.12 14.78
N PHE A 162 -3.73 16.88 15.20
CA PHE A 162 -2.83 16.55 16.31
C PHE A 162 -1.38 16.23 15.90
N THR A 163 -1.07 16.08 14.60
CA THR A 163 0.21 15.49 14.17
C THR A 163 1.34 16.47 13.87
N SER A 164 1.13 17.79 13.86
CA SER A 164 2.19 18.74 13.46
C SER A 164 3.13 19.16 14.58
N SER A 165 2.80 18.94 15.86
CA SER A 165 3.63 19.38 16.99
C SER A 165 4.32 18.27 17.75
N HIS A 166 4.03 17.00 17.46
CA HIS A 166 4.63 15.89 18.19
C HIS A 166 5.89 15.37 17.53
N ILE A 167 6.90 15.13 18.35
CA ILE A 167 8.19 14.60 17.92
C ILE A 167 8.09 13.08 17.84
N HIS A 168 8.27 12.53 16.64
CA HIS A 168 8.29 11.09 16.41
C HIS A 168 9.72 10.58 16.33
N LYS A 169 10.33 10.19 17.45
CA LYS A 169 11.73 9.69 17.46
C LYS A 169 11.86 8.38 16.70
N LEU A 170 12.97 8.18 16.00
CA LEU A 170 13.27 6.94 15.29
C LEU A 170 13.21 5.71 16.22
N SER A 171 13.78 5.82 17.43
CA SER A 171 13.82 4.77 18.46
C SER A 171 12.44 4.25 18.88
N ASP A 172 11.41 5.09 18.73
CA ASP A 172 10.06 4.80 19.23
C ASP A 172 9.16 4.17 18.15
N ASN A 173 9.72 3.88 16.98
CA ASN A 173 9.00 3.34 15.85
C ASN A 173 9.77 2.21 15.19
N THR A 174 9.34 0.97 15.45
CA THR A 174 10.05 -0.25 15.00
C THR A 174 10.21 -0.33 13.49
N ASP A 175 9.19 0.09 12.76
CA ASP A 175 9.16 0.08 11.30
C ASP A 175 10.30 0.91 10.69
N PHE A 176 10.53 2.12 11.20
CA PHE A 176 11.61 2.99 10.74
C PHE A 176 12.97 2.59 11.33
N TYR A 177 13.00 2.23 12.62
CA TYR A 177 14.23 1.83 13.32
C TYR A 177 14.88 0.61 12.66
N ASN A 178 14.10 -0.45 12.41
CA ASN A 178 14.61 -1.67 11.82
C ASN A 178 15.14 -1.43 10.40
N LEU A 179 14.47 -0.56 9.62
CA LEU A 179 14.92 -0.18 8.29
C LEU A 179 16.23 0.60 8.30
N TRP A 180 16.34 1.56 9.21
CA TRP A 180 17.49 2.42 9.31
C TRP A 180 18.76 1.62 9.66
N TYR A 181 18.68 0.80 10.71
CA TYR A 181 19.80 -0.03 11.17
C TYR A 181 19.87 -1.41 10.52
N SER A 182 19.01 -1.68 9.52
CA SER A 182 18.97 -2.96 8.79
C SER A 182 18.86 -4.21 9.69
N ILE A 183 18.11 -4.09 10.79
CA ILE A 183 17.92 -5.16 11.79
C ILE A 183 17.18 -6.35 11.15
N ASP A 184 17.60 -7.58 11.45
CA ASP A 184 17.00 -8.81 10.92
C ASP A 184 16.95 -8.87 9.37
N GLY A 185 17.90 -8.23 8.70
CA GLY A 185 17.93 -8.15 7.23
C GLY A 185 16.87 -7.20 6.63
N CYS A 186 16.23 -6.40 7.48
CA CYS A 186 15.23 -5.39 7.10
C CYS A 186 15.90 -4.15 6.48
N SER A 187 16.53 -4.30 5.32
CA SER A 187 17.21 -3.17 4.67
C SER A 187 16.43 -2.61 3.48
N ARG A 188 15.77 -3.49 2.71
CA ARG A 188 15.05 -3.10 1.50
C ARG A 188 13.70 -2.48 1.81
N TYR A 189 12.99 -3.02 2.80
CA TYR A 189 11.66 -2.59 3.22
C TYR A 189 11.32 -3.20 4.58
N TYR A 190 10.40 -2.58 5.32
CA TYR A 190 9.72 -3.18 6.46
C TYR A 190 8.29 -3.53 6.05
N LEU A 191 7.93 -4.81 6.16
CA LEU A 191 6.58 -5.28 5.84
C LEU A 191 5.97 -5.99 7.05
N CYS A 192 4.85 -5.46 7.55
CA CYS A 192 4.06 -6.14 8.56
C CYS A 192 2.59 -6.24 8.12
N ASN A 193 2.13 -7.46 7.89
CA ASN A 193 0.75 -7.74 7.51
C ASN A 193 -0.22 -7.87 8.69
N ASN A 194 0.28 -7.95 9.92
CA ASN A 194 -0.54 -8.12 11.12
C ASN A 194 0.12 -7.44 12.32
N LEU A 195 0.07 -6.10 12.34
CA LEU A 195 0.69 -5.27 13.39
C LEU A 195 0.20 -5.60 14.80
N LYS A 196 -1.08 -6.01 14.92
CA LYS A 196 -1.62 -6.50 16.17
C LYS A 196 -0.90 -7.76 16.67
N ASN A 197 -0.51 -8.67 15.78
CA ASN A 197 0.24 -9.85 16.21
C ASN A 197 1.66 -9.49 16.65
N GLU A 198 2.34 -8.61 15.91
CA GLU A 198 3.67 -8.13 16.29
C GLU A 198 3.64 -7.40 17.64
N PHE A 199 2.63 -6.56 17.87
CA PHE A 199 2.44 -5.87 19.15
C PHE A 199 2.24 -6.86 20.31
N LYS A 200 1.43 -7.92 20.12
CA LYS A 200 1.24 -8.97 21.14
C LYS A 200 2.55 -9.65 21.50
N GLN A 201 3.46 -9.80 20.54
CA GLN A 201 4.76 -10.42 20.71
C GLN A 201 5.82 -9.42 21.21
N LEU A 202 5.42 -8.18 21.53
CA LEU A 202 6.31 -7.08 21.94
C LEU A 202 7.36 -6.72 20.89
N ARG A 203 7.11 -7.07 19.61
CA ARG A 203 7.99 -6.81 18.47
C ARG A 203 7.61 -5.56 17.67
N TYR A 204 6.59 -4.81 18.09
CA TYR A 204 6.18 -3.59 17.41
C TYR A 204 5.90 -2.46 18.39
N LYS A 205 6.56 -1.33 18.17
CA LYS A 205 6.37 -0.06 18.86
C LYS A 205 6.09 1.03 17.84
N ASN A 206 5.25 1.99 18.22
CA ASN A 206 4.98 3.17 17.40
C ASN A 206 4.64 4.36 18.29
N SER A 207 5.39 5.44 18.14
CA SER A 207 5.14 6.72 18.84
C SER A 207 3.72 7.27 18.68
N SER A 208 2.97 6.86 17.64
CA SER A 208 1.58 7.30 17.46
C SER A 208 0.60 6.70 18.48
N PHE A 209 0.98 5.67 19.24
CA PHE A 209 0.13 5.10 20.30
C PHE A 209 -0.09 6.12 21.42
N SER A 210 0.96 6.81 21.87
CA SER A 210 0.88 7.83 22.94
C SER A 210 -0.05 8.99 22.55
N LEU A 211 -0.11 9.33 21.26
CA LEU A 211 -0.93 10.43 20.73
C LEU A 211 -2.43 10.13 20.69
N LYS A 212 -2.81 8.88 20.45
CA LYS A 212 -4.20 8.53 20.12
C LYS A 212 -4.93 7.82 21.27
N GLY A 213 -4.66 8.23 22.51
CA GLY A 213 -5.33 7.69 23.69
C GLY A 213 -4.56 6.60 24.43
N GLY A 214 -3.24 6.52 24.22
CA GLY A 214 -2.33 5.67 25.00
C GLY A 214 -2.00 4.32 24.35
N GLU A 215 -1.09 3.59 24.99
CA GLU A 215 -0.66 2.26 24.54
C GLU A 215 -1.80 1.23 24.56
N PRO A 216 -1.97 0.42 23.50
CA PRO A 216 -2.94 -0.66 23.47
C PRO A 216 -2.67 -1.67 24.59
N LYS A 217 -3.73 -2.26 25.14
CA LYS A 217 -3.60 -3.27 26.21
C LYS A 217 -3.76 -4.66 25.65
N ILE A 218 -2.85 -5.56 26.03
CA ILE A 218 -2.98 -6.99 25.77
C ILE A 218 -3.87 -7.56 26.89
N LYS A 219 -4.97 -8.21 26.51
CA LYS A 219 -5.90 -8.86 27.44
C LYS A 219 -6.01 -10.33 27.10
N ASP A 220 -5.97 -11.17 28.12
CA ASP A 220 -6.18 -12.61 28.00
C ASP A 220 -7.57 -12.98 28.52
N ILE A 221 -8.33 -13.69 27.68
CA ILE A 221 -9.61 -14.30 28.06
C ILE A 221 -9.33 -15.77 28.34
N LEU A 222 -9.52 -16.17 29.59
CA LEU A 222 -9.43 -17.56 30.05
C LEU A 222 -8.07 -18.24 29.79
N GLY A 223 -6.98 -17.48 29.56
CA GLY A 223 -5.64 -18.02 29.29
C GLY A 223 -5.44 -18.65 27.90
N PHE A 224 -6.50 -18.74 27.08
CA PHE A 224 -6.43 -19.33 25.73
C PHE A 224 -6.57 -18.30 24.61
N PHE A 225 -7.22 -17.17 24.88
CA PHE A 225 -7.52 -16.17 23.87
C PHE A 225 -6.99 -14.80 24.24
N THR A 226 -5.83 -14.45 23.69
CA THR A 226 -5.26 -13.11 23.79
C THR A 226 -5.88 -12.18 22.75
N TYR A 227 -6.26 -10.96 23.13
CA TYR A 227 -6.69 -9.91 22.21
C TYR A 227 -6.06 -8.56 22.57
N ILE A 228 -6.10 -7.61 21.63
CA ILE A 228 -5.63 -6.24 21.86
C ILE A 228 -6.83 -5.31 21.94
N GLU A 229 -6.97 -4.68 23.09
CA GLU A 229 -7.91 -3.61 23.38
C GLU A 229 -7.29 -2.24 23.08
N ASN A 230 -8.12 -1.23 22.75
CA ASN A 230 -7.70 0.15 22.50
C ASN A 230 -6.65 0.32 21.38
N TRP A 231 -6.78 -0.47 20.31
CA TRP A 231 -5.97 -0.26 19.11
C TRP A 231 -6.38 1.04 18.41
N ASN A 232 -5.56 2.08 18.58
CA ASN A 232 -5.85 3.44 18.13
C ASN A 232 -5.16 3.81 16.81
N LEU A 233 -4.29 2.94 16.28
CA LEU A 233 -3.79 3.09 14.91
C LEU A 233 -4.91 2.77 13.94
N SER A 234 -5.10 3.64 12.95
CA SER A 234 -6.12 3.47 11.91
C SER A 234 -5.71 2.46 10.82
N TYR A 235 -4.61 1.75 11.04
CA TYR A 235 -4.08 0.70 10.18
C TYR A 235 -3.74 -0.57 10.98
N ARG A 236 -3.69 -1.70 10.28
CA ARG A 236 -3.42 -3.04 10.83
C ARG A 236 -2.34 -3.80 10.04
N SER A 237 -2.02 -3.32 8.85
CA SER A 237 -0.85 -3.70 8.08
C SER A 237 -0.13 -2.44 7.59
N THR A 238 1.18 -2.53 7.45
CA THR A 238 2.04 -1.45 6.92
C THR A 238 3.15 -2.03 6.04
N LEU A 239 3.54 -1.26 5.03
CA LEU A 239 4.71 -1.45 4.20
C LEU A 239 5.47 -0.12 4.20
N VAL A 240 6.70 -0.14 4.69
CA VAL A 240 7.58 1.03 4.76
C VAL A 240 8.80 0.77 3.91
N ILE A 241 9.16 1.72 3.07
CA ILE A 241 10.22 1.60 2.08
C ILE A 241 11.10 2.84 2.16
N PRO A 242 12.42 2.71 2.30
CA PRO A 242 13.32 3.86 2.33
C PRO A 242 13.37 4.53 0.94
N ILE A 243 13.36 5.86 0.93
CA ILE A 243 13.60 6.70 -0.24
C ILE A 243 15.07 7.09 -0.17
N ARG A 244 15.92 6.32 -0.86
CA ARG A 244 17.38 6.46 -0.80
C ARG A 244 18.04 5.97 -2.08
N TYR A 245 19.30 6.33 -2.26
CA TYR A 245 20.19 5.73 -3.24
C TYR A 245 21.30 4.98 -2.50
N ILE A 246 21.57 3.76 -2.95
CA ILE A 246 22.59 2.89 -2.36
C ILE A 246 23.64 2.66 -3.46
N ALA A 247 24.77 3.34 -3.37
CA ALA A 247 25.94 3.04 -4.20
C ALA A 247 26.64 1.80 -3.66
N ASP A 248 27.00 1.86 -2.38
CA ASP A 248 27.55 0.76 -1.59
C ASP A 248 26.65 0.50 -0.39
N TYR A 249 26.39 -0.78 -0.11
CA TYR A 249 25.53 -1.15 1.00
C TYR A 249 26.33 -1.24 2.30
N ASP A 250 26.30 -0.17 3.08
CA ASP A 250 26.95 -0.06 4.38
C ASP A 250 25.95 0.50 5.44
N PRO A 251 25.10 -0.36 6.03
CA PRO A 251 24.12 0.05 7.05
C PRO A 251 24.83 0.76 8.23
N PRO A 252 24.25 1.79 8.89
CA PRO A 252 24.98 2.52 9.89
C PRO A 252 25.09 1.54 11.04
N GLU A 253 26.30 1.36 11.54
CA GLU A 253 26.44 0.75 12.86
C GLU A 253 25.69 1.64 13.87
N ASN A 254 25.51 1.20 15.11
CA ASN A 254 24.73 1.95 16.13
C ASN A 254 25.33 3.34 16.52
N HIS A 255 26.15 3.94 15.65
CA HIS A 255 26.82 5.23 15.74
C HIS A 255 26.14 6.28 14.85
N VAL A 256 26.27 7.54 15.27
CA VAL A 256 25.46 8.70 14.83
C VAL A 256 25.89 9.24 13.47
N GLU A 257 27.05 8.82 12.94
CA GLU A 257 27.60 9.37 11.71
C GLU A 257 27.05 8.64 10.48
N ILE A 258 26.19 9.33 9.73
CA ILE A 258 25.69 8.87 8.43
C ILE A 258 26.88 8.84 7.46
N SER A 259 27.17 7.67 6.90
CA SER A 259 28.21 7.53 5.87
C SER A 259 27.94 8.52 4.72
N PRO A 260 28.97 9.23 4.21
CA PRO A 260 28.81 10.18 3.11
C PRO A 260 28.30 9.51 1.81
N ASN A 261 28.41 8.19 1.71
CA ASN A 261 27.93 7.41 0.56
C ASN A 261 26.45 7.03 0.66
N TRP A 262 25.78 7.38 1.77
CA TRP A 262 24.37 7.08 1.98
C TRP A 262 23.51 8.30 1.72
N ASP A 263 23.02 8.40 0.48
CA ASP A 263 22.08 9.44 0.10
C ASP A 263 20.65 9.03 0.47
N TYR A 264 20.11 9.64 1.53
CA TYR A 264 18.86 9.25 2.16
C TYR A 264 17.92 10.45 2.31
N PHE A 265 16.67 10.32 1.83
CA PHE A 265 15.64 11.36 2.00
C PHE A 265 14.61 11.03 3.08
N GLY A 266 14.21 9.78 3.21
CA GLY A 266 13.11 9.43 4.09
C GLY A 266 12.49 8.06 3.83
N PHE A 267 11.20 7.95 4.12
CA PHE A 267 10.43 6.72 4.05
C PHE A 267 9.10 6.95 3.33
N LEU A 268 8.82 6.11 2.33
CA LEU A 268 7.50 5.91 1.76
C LEU A 268 6.74 4.90 2.62
N CYS A 269 5.67 5.34 3.29
CA CYS A 269 4.85 4.50 4.14
C CYS A 269 3.52 4.23 3.46
N ILE A 270 3.11 2.96 3.36
CA ILE A 270 1.87 2.51 2.77
C ILE A 270 1.12 1.66 3.80
N ASP A 271 -0.05 2.13 4.21
CA ASP A 271 -0.82 1.54 5.29
C ASP A 271 -2.19 1.07 4.82
N ALA A 272 -2.71 0.00 5.44
CA ALA A 272 -4.08 -0.44 5.24
C ALA A 272 -4.77 -0.81 6.58
N ASN A 273 -6.08 -0.58 6.65
CA ASN A 273 -6.89 -0.90 7.84
C ASN A 273 -7.25 -2.40 7.94
N LYS A 274 -6.92 -3.21 6.94
CA LYS A 274 -7.09 -4.66 6.99
C LYS A 274 -5.77 -5.35 7.35
N LYS A 275 -5.84 -6.63 7.71
CA LYS A 275 -4.66 -7.49 7.93
C LYS A 275 -4.41 -8.34 6.68
N ASN A 276 -3.19 -8.86 6.53
CA ASN A 276 -2.80 -9.77 5.45
C ASN A 276 -3.10 -9.19 4.06
N VAL A 277 -2.82 -7.90 3.92
CA VAL A 277 -3.21 -7.09 2.77
C VAL A 277 -2.14 -7.14 1.70
N PHE A 278 -0.91 -6.84 2.09
CA PHE A 278 0.23 -6.72 1.19
C PHE A 278 0.73 -8.10 0.80
N ASP A 279 0.95 -8.31 -0.49
CA ASP A 279 1.66 -9.49 -0.96
C ASP A 279 3.14 -9.39 -0.58
N THR A 280 3.70 -10.42 0.05
CA THR A 280 5.08 -10.38 0.56
C THR A 280 6.14 -10.38 -0.54
N ARG A 281 5.79 -10.79 -1.77
CA ARG A 281 6.72 -10.88 -2.89
C ARG A 281 6.66 -9.63 -3.76
N TYR A 282 5.45 -9.21 -4.12
CA TYR A 282 5.29 -8.19 -5.17
C TYR A 282 5.06 -6.78 -4.63
N ALA A 283 4.37 -6.62 -3.49
CA ALA A 283 4.06 -5.28 -2.97
C ALA A 283 5.33 -4.48 -2.61
N PRO A 284 6.37 -5.08 -2.00
CA PRO A 284 7.62 -4.38 -1.75
C PRO A 284 8.32 -3.92 -3.03
N GLU A 285 8.32 -4.74 -4.09
CA GLU A 285 9.01 -4.40 -5.35
C GLU A 285 8.30 -3.27 -6.10
N VAL A 286 6.96 -3.26 -6.11
CA VAL A 286 6.18 -2.13 -6.65
C VAL A 286 6.50 -0.85 -5.87
N GLY A 287 6.56 -0.93 -4.55
CA GLY A 287 6.83 0.24 -3.72
C GLY A 287 8.27 0.72 -3.80
N ALA A 288 9.24 -0.19 -3.98
CA ALA A 288 10.65 0.14 -4.23
C ALA A 288 10.81 0.91 -5.54
N ALA A 289 10.16 0.45 -6.62
CA ALA A 289 10.15 1.17 -7.89
C ALA A 289 9.60 2.61 -7.76
N VAL A 290 8.58 2.82 -6.93
CA VAL A 290 8.08 4.17 -6.62
C VAL A 290 9.10 4.97 -5.79
N ALA A 291 9.71 4.35 -4.77
CA ALA A 291 10.68 5.00 -3.91
C ALA A 291 11.93 5.48 -4.67
N ASP A 292 12.42 4.69 -5.63
CA ASP A 292 13.58 5.06 -6.47
C ASP A 292 13.29 6.30 -7.34
N VAL A 293 12.09 6.39 -7.91
CA VAL A 293 11.69 7.55 -8.72
C VAL A 293 11.42 8.77 -7.83
N LEU A 294 10.86 8.57 -6.63
CA LEU A 294 10.74 9.63 -5.61
C LEU A 294 12.11 10.15 -5.16
N PHE A 295 13.12 9.28 -5.02
CA PHE A 295 14.48 9.70 -4.70
C PHE A 295 15.01 10.67 -5.76
N THR A 296 14.83 10.34 -7.04
CA THR A 296 15.21 11.21 -8.17
C THR A 296 14.48 12.56 -8.10
N TYR A 297 13.18 12.54 -7.75
CA TYR A 297 12.39 13.75 -7.53
C TYR A 297 13.02 14.63 -6.44
N PHE A 298 13.20 14.10 -5.23
CA PHE A 298 13.70 14.88 -4.10
C PHE A 298 15.11 15.43 -4.36
N ARG A 299 16.02 14.60 -4.91
CA ARG A 299 17.38 15.02 -5.26
C ARG A 299 17.39 16.17 -6.26
N THR A 300 16.57 16.08 -7.30
CA THR A 300 16.49 17.13 -8.32
C THR A 300 15.99 18.43 -7.71
N ILE A 301 14.90 18.39 -6.93
CA ILE A 301 14.33 19.57 -6.28
C ILE A 301 15.32 20.21 -5.30
N SER A 302 15.97 19.42 -4.45
CA SER A 302 16.97 19.92 -3.50
C SER A 302 18.19 20.55 -4.18
N SER A 303 18.63 20.00 -5.33
CA SER A 303 19.74 20.59 -6.11
C SER A 303 19.40 21.98 -6.65
N ILE A 304 18.14 22.19 -7.08
CA ILE A 304 17.66 23.48 -7.58
C ILE A 304 17.56 24.48 -6.43
N GLU A 305 16.95 24.08 -5.31
CA GLU A 305 16.83 24.91 -4.10
C GLU A 305 18.20 25.39 -3.60
N THR A 306 19.23 24.52 -3.66
CA THR A 306 20.60 24.87 -3.25
C THR A 306 21.24 25.91 -4.18
N GLN A 307 21.05 25.78 -5.50
CA GLN A 307 21.57 26.75 -6.47
C GLN A 307 20.91 28.13 -6.33
N GLU A 308 19.62 28.18 -6.01
CA GLU A 308 18.90 29.44 -5.79
C GLU A 308 19.40 30.17 -4.54
N ASN A 309 19.59 29.45 -3.43
CA ASN A 309 20.13 30.02 -2.20
C ASN A 309 21.56 30.59 -2.38
N GLN A 310 22.38 29.96 -3.23
CA GLN A 310 23.73 30.47 -3.55
C GLN A 310 23.66 31.76 -4.38
N ASN A 311 22.75 31.84 -5.35
CA ASN A 311 22.59 33.04 -6.19
C ASN A 311 22.01 34.23 -5.41
N GLU A 312 21.17 34.01 -4.38
CA GLU A 312 20.65 35.09 -3.52
C GLU A 312 21.69 35.64 -2.52
N SER A 313 22.78 34.90 -2.28
CA SER A 313 23.86 35.32 -1.39
C SER A 313 24.95 36.17 -2.06
N HIS A 314 24.85 36.39 -3.37
CA HIS A 314 25.77 37.19 -4.19
C HIS A 314 25.14 38.50 -4.66
#